data_AF-A0A2A6HW68-F1
#
_entry.id   AF-A0A2A6HW68-F1
#
_cell.length_a   1.000
_cell.length_b   1.000
_cell.length_c   1.000
_cell.angle_alpha   90.00
_cell.angle_beta   90.00
_cell.angle_gamma   90.00
#
_symmetry.space_group_name_H-M   'P 1'
#
loop_
_entity.id
_entity.type
_entity.pdbx_description
1 polymer ?
#
loop_
_entity_poly.entity_id
_entity_poly.type
_entity_poly.pdbx_seq_one_letter_code
_entity_poly.pdbx_strand_id
1 'polypeptide(L)'
;MEFYFPTELGEQLAFCSAAFTALAGFIMMFAPGQTFRLLGLQVQEGRPEGFGEGRSMGGFYLGFGLSAIMLAQNWIYMALGASFAMAAFARIISILSDKGSNLVNYLLLVVQIALAALPLLYVFGFTQT
;
A
#
# COMPACT_ATOMS: atom_id res chain seq x y z
N MET A 1 -2.08 -24.34 13.23
CA MET A 1 -1.81 -22.93 13.60
C MET A 1 -3.15 -22.24 13.63
N GLU A 2 -3.52 -21.64 14.75
CA GLU A 2 -4.71 -20.78 14.81
C GLU A 2 -4.41 -19.49 14.05
N PHE A 3 -5.38 -19.01 13.28
CA PHE A 3 -5.25 -17.74 12.56
C PHE A 3 -5.27 -16.60 13.59
N TYR A 4 -4.17 -15.86 13.71
CA TYR A 4 -4.09 -14.72 14.60
C TYR A 4 -4.91 -13.56 14.04
N PHE A 5 -5.93 -13.15 14.79
CA PHE A 5 -6.68 -11.93 14.55
C PHE A 5 -6.61 -11.05 15.79
N PRO A 6 -6.19 -9.77 15.67
CA PRO A 6 -6.04 -8.90 16.83
C PRO A 6 -7.35 -8.65 17.57
N THR A 7 -7.29 -8.57 18.90
CA THR A 7 -8.45 -8.23 19.75
C THR A 7 -8.57 -6.73 20.01
N GLU A 8 -7.46 -6.00 19.92
CA GLU A 8 -7.42 -4.55 20.13
C GLU A 8 -7.83 -3.81 18.85
N LEU A 9 -8.69 -2.78 18.97
CA LEU A 9 -9.19 -2.03 17.82
C LEU A 9 -8.07 -1.33 17.04
N GLY A 10 -7.07 -0.75 17.73
CA GLY A 10 -5.92 -0.12 17.08
C GLY A 10 -5.13 -1.12 16.23
N GLU A 11 -4.84 -2.29 16.78
CA GLU A 11 -4.14 -3.35 16.06
C GLU A 11 -4.98 -3.92 14.90
N GLN A 12 -6.31 -4.04 15.06
CA GLN A 12 -7.22 -4.45 13.98
C GLN A 12 -7.14 -3.49 12.79
N LEU A 13 -7.02 -2.19 13.02
CA LEU A 13 -6.87 -1.19 11.97
C LEU A 13 -5.53 -1.33 11.23
N ALA A 14 -4.44 -1.57 11.98
CA ALA A 14 -3.12 -1.84 11.41
C ALA A 14 -3.09 -3.16 10.62
N PHE A 15 -3.78 -4.19 11.11
CA PHE A 15 -3.95 -5.46 10.40
C PHE A 15 -4.76 -5.28 9.12
N CYS A 16 -5.87 -4.52 9.17
CA CYS A 16 -6.69 -4.23 7.99
C CYS A 16 -5.90 -3.49 6.90
N SER A 17 -5.03 -2.55 7.26
CA SER A 17 -4.18 -1.85 6.28
C SER A 17 -3.17 -2.80 5.63
N ALA A 18 -2.58 -3.72 6.40
CA ALA A 18 -1.71 -4.77 5.89
C ALA A 18 -2.46 -5.73 4.95
N ALA A 19 -3.68 -6.13 5.31
CA ALA A 19 -4.54 -6.99 4.50
C ALA A 19 -4.94 -6.32 3.18
N PHE A 20 -5.32 -5.04 3.23
CA PHE A 20 -5.58 -4.26 2.01
C PHE A 20 -4.35 -4.16 1.14
N THR A 21 -3.17 -3.91 1.72
CA THR A 21 -1.91 -3.83 0.99
C THR A 21 -1.56 -5.15 0.32
N ALA A 22 -1.74 -6.26 1.02
CA ALA A 22 -1.54 -7.60 0.47
C ALA A 22 -2.49 -7.88 -0.71
N LEU A 23 -3.77 -7.56 -0.56
CA LEU A 23 -4.77 -7.75 -1.61
C LEU A 23 -4.48 -6.86 -2.84
N ALA A 24 -4.15 -5.60 -2.62
CA ALA A 24 -3.76 -4.69 -3.69
C ALA A 24 -2.51 -5.21 -4.42
N GLY A 25 -1.49 -5.66 -3.67
CA GLY A 25 -0.29 -6.28 -4.22
C GLY A 25 -0.59 -7.54 -5.04
N PHE A 26 -1.48 -8.40 -4.55
CA PHE A 26 -1.93 -9.59 -5.28
C PHE A 26 -2.53 -9.23 -6.65
N ILE A 27 -3.47 -8.27 -6.67
CA ILE A 27 -4.10 -7.82 -7.92
C ILE A 27 -3.06 -7.21 -8.86
N MET A 28 -2.15 -6.37 -8.35
CA MET A 28 -1.08 -5.77 -9.13
C MET A 28 -0.11 -6.81 -9.71
N MET A 29 0.21 -7.86 -8.94
CA MET A 29 1.13 -8.91 -9.34
C MET A 29 0.56 -9.82 -10.44
N PHE A 30 -0.73 -10.16 -10.35
CA PHE A 30 -1.34 -11.11 -11.29
C PHE A 30 -2.11 -10.43 -12.44
N ALA A 31 -2.60 -9.21 -12.25
CA ALA A 31 -3.39 -8.46 -13.23
C ALA A 31 -2.85 -7.03 -13.48
N PRO A 32 -1.56 -6.84 -13.81
CA PRO A 32 -0.94 -5.52 -13.93
C PRO A 32 -1.57 -4.63 -15.01
N GLY A 33 -2.09 -5.21 -16.10
CA GLY A 33 -2.78 -4.42 -17.14
C GLY A 33 -4.07 -3.79 -16.66
N GLN A 34 -4.82 -4.49 -15.80
CA GLN A 34 -6.02 -3.95 -15.18
C GLN A 34 -5.66 -2.86 -14.18
N THR A 35 -4.61 -3.07 -13.39
CA THR A 35 -4.06 -2.05 -12.49
C THR A 35 -3.67 -0.79 -13.26
N PHE A 36 -2.86 -0.91 -14.32
CA PHE A 36 -2.44 0.26 -15.10
C PHE A 36 -3.61 1.00 -15.70
N ARG A 37 -4.60 0.30 -16.26
CA ARG A 37 -5.82 0.92 -16.77
C ARG A 37 -6.56 1.70 -15.69
N LEU A 38 -6.67 1.15 -14.48
CA LEU A 38 -7.33 1.81 -13.34
C LEU A 38 -6.56 3.06 -12.88
N LEU A 39 -5.22 3.01 -12.96
CA LEU A 39 -4.33 4.14 -12.67
C LEU A 39 -4.25 5.15 -13.83
N GLY A 40 -4.92 4.90 -14.96
CA GLY A 40 -4.81 5.74 -16.17
C GLY A 40 -3.44 5.65 -16.86
N LEU A 41 -2.67 4.61 -16.57
CA LEU A 41 -1.35 4.34 -17.14
C LEU A 41 -1.45 3.43 -18.36
N GLN A 42 -0.50 3.58 -19.28
CA GLN A 42 -0.33 2.70 -20.44
C GLN A 42 1.11 2.23 -20.53
N VAL A 43 1.28 0.95 -20.86
CA VAL A 43 2.59 0.38 -21.18
C VAL A 43 2.95 0.80 -22.60
N GLN A 44 4.20 1.22 -22.81
CA GLN A 44 4.69 1.58 -24.13
C GLN A 44 4.63 0.36 -25.08
N GLU A 45 4.14 0.58 -26.30
CA GLU A 45 4.04 -0.47 -27.31
C GLU A 45 5.41 -1.11 -27.60
N GLY A 46 5.42 -2.43 -27.75
CA GLY A 46 6.64 -3.21 -27.98
C GLY A 46 7.53 -3.41 -26.75
N ARG A 47 7.15 -2.89 -25.56
CA ARG A 47 7.92 -3.05 -24.31
C ARG A 47 7.13 -3.79 -23.22
N PRO A 48 7.11 -5.13 -23.23
CA PRO A 48 6.40 -5.91 -22.21
C PRO A 48 6.99 -5.76 -20.80
N GLU A 49 8.22 -5.24 -20.70
CA GLU A 49 8.93 -4.91 -19.46
C GLU A 49 8.10 -4.04 -18.50
N GLY A 50 7.24 -3.15 -19.02
CA GLY A 50 6.37 -2.33 -18.19
C GLY A 50 5.39 -3.15 -17.35
N PHE A 51 4.90 -4.29 -17.87
CA PHE A 51 4.13 -5.22 -17.05
C PHE A 51 5.00 -5.95 -16.03
N GLY A 52 6.27 -6.23 -16.36
CA GLY A 52 7.23 -6.81 -15.41
C GLY A 52 7.40 -5.96 -14.16
N GLU A 53 7.59 -4.64 -14.34
CA GLU A 53 7.70 -3.68 -13.23
C GLU A 53 6.41 -3.63 -12.39
N GLY A 54 5.24 -3.58 -13.04
CA GLY A 54 3.97 -3.62 -12.34
C GLY A 54 3.80 -4.88 -11.48
N ARG A 55 4.27 -6.03 -11.98
CA ARG A 55 4.22 -7.28 -11.23
C ARG A 55 5.21 -7.31 -10.07
N SER A 56 6.42 -6.82 -10.29
CA SER A 56 7.47 -6.73 -9.26
C SER A 56 7.00 -5.88 -8.07
N MET A 57 6.46 -4.70 -8.36
CA MET A 57 5.89 -3.80 -7.34
C MET A 57 4.69 -4.44 -6.63
N GLY A 58 3.81 -5.13 -7.36
CA GLY A 58 2.71 -5.90 -6.78
C GLY A 58 3.20 -7.01 -5.83
N GLY A 59 4.24 -7.73 -6.22
CA GLY A 59 4.89 -8.76 -5.40
C GLY A 59 5.49 -8.19 -4.12
N PHE A 60 6.10 -7.00 -4.17
CA PHE A 60 6.57 -6.30 -2.99
C PHE A 60 5.43 -5.95 -2.02
N TYR A 61 4.33 -5.38 -2.53
CA TYR A 61 3.15 -5.04 -1.72
C TYR A 61 2.53 -6.29 -1.09
N LEU A 62 2.41 -7.36 -1.88
CA LEU A 62 1.89 -8.64 -1.42
C LEU A 62 2.77 -9.23 -0.31
N GLY A 63 4.07 -9.36 -0.56
CA GLY A 63 5.01 -9.93 0.39
C GLY A 63 5.09 -9.12 1.68
N PHE A 64 5.11 -7.79 1.58
CA PHE A 64 5.21 -6.94 2.76
C PHE A 64 3.92 -6.93 3.59
N GLY A 65 2.75 -6.84 2.96
CA GLY A 65 1.45 -6.93 3.64
C GLY A 65 1.24 -8.28 4.31
N LEU A 66 1.58 -9.38 3.64
CA LEU A 66 1.53 -10.73 4.23
C LEU A 66 2.52 -10.88 5.39
N SER A 67 3.74 -10.35 5.27
CA SER A 67 4.73 -10.38 6.35
C SER A 67 4.24 -9.64 7.59
N ALA A 68 3.59 -8.48 7.40
CA ALA A 68 2.99 -7.72 8.50
C ALA A 68 1.87 -8.50 9.20
N ILE A 69 1.03 -9.22 8.45
CA ILE A 69 -0.02 -10.08 9.01
C ILE A 69 0.54 -11.29 9.74
N MET A 70 1.48 -12.00 9.11
CA MET A 70 2.01 -13.27 9.65
C MET A 70 2.86 -13.06 10.90
N LEU A 71 3.58 -11.94 10.97
CA LEU A 71 4.49 -11.67 12.08
C LEU A 71 3.84 -10.82 13.17
N ALA A 72 2.83 -9.99 12.83
CA ALA A 72 2.07 -9.15 13.76
C ALA A 72 2.96 -8.40 14.77
N GLN A 73 4.05 -7.80 14.28
CA GLN A 73 5.01 -7.05 15.10
C GLN A 73 4.87 -5.55 14.86
N ASN A 74 4.93 -4.75 15.93
CA ASN A 74 4.87 -3.29 15.87
C ASN A 74 5.90 -2.69 14.90
N TRP A 75 7.14 -3.20 14.91
CA TRP A 75 8.19 -2.72 14.00
C TRP A 75 7.87 -2.94 12.52
N ILE A 76 7.12 -3.99 12.19
CA ILE A 76 6.72 -4.31 10.82
C ILE A 76 5.54 -3.43 10.39
N TYR A 77 4.56 -3.23 11.28
CA TYR A 77 3.50 -2.24 11.04
C TYR A 77 4.06 -0.83 10.87
N MET A 78 5.06 -0.46 11.67
CA MET A 78 5.75 0.82 11.54
C MET A 78 6.43 0.95 10.19
N ALA A 79 7.16 -0.08 9.76
CA ALA A 79 7.83 -0.09 8.46
C ALA A 79 6.81 0.01 7.30
N LEU A 80 5.67 -0.68 7.41
CA LEU A 80 4.58 -0.60 6.44
C LEU A 80 4.01 0.82 6.35
N GLY A 81 3.67 1.39 7.51
CA GLY A 81 3.15 2.74 7.62
C GLY A 81 4.11 3.81 7.12
N ALA A 82 5.39 3.70 7.49
CA ALA A 82 6.44 4.61 7.02
C ALA A 82 6.64 4.51 5.50
N SER A 83 6.56 3.30 4.92
CA SER A 83 6.64 3.11 3.47
C SER A 83 5.49 3.81 2.75
N PHE A 84 4.26 3.73 3.27
CA PHE A 84 3.13 4.47 2.72
C PHE A 84 3.21 5.98 2.94
N ALA A 85 3.78 6.43 4.06
CA ALA A 85 4.04 7.86 4.29
C ALA A 85 5.01 8.42 3.24
N MET A 86 6.10 7.69 2.95
CA MET A 86 7.03 8.04 1.88
C MET A 86 6.37 7.98 0.50
N ALA A 87 5.48 7.01 0.26
CA ALA A 87 4.73 6.91 -0.99
C ALA A 87 3.76 8.08 -1.18
N ALA A 88 3.09 8.53 -0.10
CA ALA A 88 2.23 9.72 -0.10
C ALA A 88 3.06 10.99 -0.36
N PHE A 89 4.21 11.12 0.30
CA PHE A 89 5.13 12.24 0.08
C PHE A 89 5.63 12.30 -1.37
N ALA A 90 6.06 11.17 -1.93
CA ALA A 90 6.46 11.09 -3.34
C ALA A 90 5.30 11.48 -4.29
N ARG A 91 4.06 11.12 -3.94
CA ARG A 91 2.89 11.51 -4.74
C ARG A 91 2.59 13.00 -4.65
N ILE A 92 2.78 13.63 -3.48
CA ILE A 92 2.69 15.10 -3.34
C ILE A 92 3.70 15.78 -4.26
N ILE A 93 4.94 15.31 -4.29
CA ILE A 93 5.96 15.82 -5.22
C ILE A 93 5.47 15.69 -6.67
N SER A 94 4.98 14.52 -7.08
CA SER A 94 4.49 14.31 -8.46
C SER A 94 3.31 15.22 -8.84
N ILE A 95 2.35 15.46 -7.92
CA ILE A 95 1.23 16.37 -8.17
C ILE A 95 1.73 17.81 -8.39
N LEU A 96 2.71 18.24 -7.61
CA LEU A 96 3.26 19.60 -7.67
C LEU A 96 4.21 19.80 -8.86
N SER A 97 5.02 18.79 -9.20
CA SER A 97 6.11 18.90 -10.18
C SER A 97 5.71 18.44 -11.58
N ASP A 98 4.90 17.39 -11.72
CA ASP A 98 4.67 16.73 -13.01
C ASP A 98 3.37 17.19 -13.70
N LYS A 99 2.74 18.26 -13.19
CA LYS A 99 1.35 18.66 -13.55
C LYS A 99 0.34 17.51 -13.38
N GLY A 100 0.64 16.56 -12.50
CA GLY A 100 -0.14 15.35 -12.25
C GLY A 100 -1.42 15.57 -11.43
N SER A 101 -1.94 16.79 -11.39
CA SER A 101 -3.17 17.17 -10.69
C SER A 101 -4.40 16.57 -11.39
N ASN A 102 -4.64 15.28 -11.19
CA ASN A 102 -5.82 14.56 -11.66
C ASN A 102 -6.52 13.86 -10.48
N LEU A 103 -7.80 13.51 -10.67
CA LEU A 103 -8.64 12.92 -9.62
C LEU A 103 -8.04 11.60 -9.09
N VAL A 104 -7.46 10.78 -9.97
CA VAL A 104 -6.85 9.50 -9.60
C VAL A 104 -5.68 9.69 -8.63
N ASN A 105 -4.80 10.65 -8.88
CA ASN A 105 -3.66 10.94 -7.99
C ASN A 105 -4.10 11.46 -6.63
N TYR A 106 -5.15 12.30 -6.56
CA TYR A 106 -5.71 12.72 -5.28
C TYR A 106 -6.35 11.57 -4.51
N LEU A 107 -7.13 10.71 -5.19
CA LEU A 107 -7.73 9.53 -4.55
C LEU A 107 -6.65 8.57 -4.02
N LEU A 108 -5.61 8.32 -4.81
CA LEU A 108 -4.49 7.48 -4.39
C LEU A 108 -3.69 8.11 -3.25
N LEU A 109 -3.52 9.43 -3.23
CA LEU A 109 -2.89 10.14 -2.13
C LEU A 109 -3.67 9.93 -0.82
N VAL A 110 -5.00 10.05 -0.86
CA VAL A 110 -5.87 9.78 0.30
C VAL A 110 -5.71 8.33 0.77
N VAL A 111 -5.70 7.36 -0.15
CA VAL A 111 -5.48 5.95 0.19
C VAL A 111 -4.10 5.75 0.83
N GLN A 112 -3.04 6.34 0.28
CA GLN A 112 -1.69 6.23 0.85
C GLN A 112 -1.60 6.86 2.24
N ILE A 113 -2.22 8.02 2.46
CA ILE A 113 -2.27 8.65 3.78
C ILE A 113 -3.03 7.76 4.76
N ALA A 114 -4.16 7.18 4.37
CA ALA A 114 -4.91 6.26 5.22
C ALA A 114 -4.08 5.01 5.58
N LEU A 115 -3.45 4.37 4.58
CA LEU A 115 -2.61 3.19 4.80
C LEU A 115 -1.34 3.48 5.60
N ALA A 116 -0.86 4.73 5.58
CA ALA A 116 0.21 5.18 6.46
C ALA A 116 -0.30 5.41 7.89
N ALA A 117 -1.40 6.14 8.04
CA ALA A 117 -1.93 6.57 9.33
C ALA A 117 -2.38 5.40 10.19
N LEU A 118 -3.12 4.43 9.63
CA LEU A 118 -3.67 3.30 10.39
C LEU A 118 -2.60 2.55 11.21
N PRO A 119 -1.51 2.02 10.62
CA PRO A 119 -0.48 1.33 11.38
C PRO A 119 0.40 2.28 12.23
N LEU A 120 0.65 3.51 11.80
CA LEU A 120 1.47 4.45 12.59
C LEU A 120 0.75 4.93 13.84
N LEU A 121 -0.54 5.24 13.76
CA LEU A 121 -1.35 5.62 14.90
C LEU A 121 -1.44 4.49 15.94
N TYR A 122 -1.47 3.23 15.49
CA TYR A 122 -1.37 2.07 16.37
C TYR A 122 0.00 1.98 17.05
N VAL A 123 1.08 1.97 16.27
CA VAL A 123 2.44 1.77 16.81
C VAL A 123 2.86 2.89 17.77
N PHE A 124 2.45 4.14 17.51
CA PHE A 124 2.74 5.27 18.38
C PHE A 124 1.77 5.42 19.57
N GLY A 125 0.79 4.52 19.71
CA GLY A 125 -0.10 4.48 20.88
C GLY A 125 -1.26 5.47 20.84
N PHE A 126 -1.59 6.07 19.70
CA PHE A 126 -2.72 7.00 19.56
C PHE A 126 -4.08 6.29 19.47
N THR A 127 -4.11 4.98 19.22
CA THR A 127 -5.34 4.16 19.09
C THR A 127 -5.41 3.01 20.09
N GLN A 128 -4.47 2.97 21.04
CA GLN A 128 -4.45 2.03 22.16
C GLN A 128 -5.37 2.58 23.27
N THR A 129 -6.68 2.38 23.11
CA THR A 129 -7.71 2.70 24.12
C THR A 129 -8.34 1.44 24.67
#